data_AF-A0A1Y2GW91-F1
#
_entry.id   AF-A0A1Y2GW91-F1
#
_cell.length_a   1.000
_cell.length_b   1.000
_cell.length_c   1.000
_cell.angle_alpha   90.00
_cell.angle_beta   90.00
_cell.angle_gamma   90.00
#
_symmetry.space_group_name_H-M   'P 1'
#
loop_
_entity.id
_entity.type
_entity.pdbx_description
1 polymer ?
#
loop_
_entity_poly.entity_id
_entity_poly.type
_entity_poly.pdbx_seq_one_letter_code
_entity_poly.pdbx_strand_id
1 'polypeptide(L)'
;MFPGQLYKTESGRLFHAGAMAIIFVGLPARGKTHMSRSLSRYLRWLGVQTKVFSLGNYHRQIISVETKNDSNSSDNTATADLKTKIADACLDDMISWLASGGQVGILDGHNTTEERRQELVSRFKAVDVHCLFIESICDNPQIIDANIRSVKVSSPDYAGWTEADAVNDFKRKIEERAPFYTTISDLNLSFVKMINVGEKMIINNVHGFLQSKIVYYLTHLHISPRKIYFARNGVSLNEQSYKADAPLSPAGHRYAENLKNFLLKLRETQAAALPVDSIEAIKPLTVWTSSRKRSFQTAAHFLDHEEIVVRQRSILSERNPGICDQMTPEEIEQKYPQECLRAKNDPYRHRFPRAESYYDLANRLEKVLLELEREKNDVLIIAHESVIRCLYGYLFGLSEQDIPSLEIPEDTLLELVPTAYTVEETRYVIPDSLTGVDWQLQVDTFLRLAGKVPASPDFIDHYLPEDKSSINRQDGGNTNMSSPSRPNENSVNDEFNQGSESTFRL
;
A
#
# COMPACT_ATOMS: atom_id res chain seq x y z
N MET A 1 -17.16 10.25 -2.51
CA MET A 1 -16.17 11.06 -1.79
C MET A 1 -15.18 10.07 -1.15
N PHE A 2 -14.04 10.52 -0.62
CA PHE A 2 -12.82 9.71 -0.58
C PHE A 2 -12.21 9.49 0.81
N PRO A 3 -11.53 8.35 1.05
CA PRO A 3 -11.19 7.88 2.41
C PRO A 3 -10.32 8.84 3.26
N GLY A 4 -9.04 9.01 2.95
CA GLY A 4 -8.07 9.84 3.69
C GLY A 4 -8.02 11.31 3.23
N GLN A 5 -9.18 11.94 2.99
CA GLN A 5 -9.28 13.33 2.53
C GLN A 5 -8.85 14.37 3.59
N LEU A 6 -7.56 14.75 3.62
CA LEU A 6 -6.99 15.65 4.63
C LEU A 6 -7.78 16.94 4.92
N TYR A 7 -8.32 17.62 3.90
CA TYR A 7 -9.25 18.75 4.04
C TYR A 7 -10.04 19.01 2.73
N LYS A 8 -10.98 19.96 2.76
CA LYS A 8 -11.58 20.58 1.57
C LYS A 8 -11.31 22.08 1.63
N THR A 9 -10.87 22.68 0.53
CA THR A 9 -10.89 24.15 0.40
C THR A 9 -12.29 24.62 0.01
N GLU A 10 -12.56 25.91 0.16
CA GLU A 10 -13.83 26.55 -0.25
C GLU A 10 -14.16 26.34 -1.74
N SER A 11 -13.14 26.12 -2.58
CA SER A 11 -13.31 25.80 -4.02
C SER A 11 -13.79 24.36 -4.29
N GLY A 12 -13.98 23.53 -3.26
CA GLY A 12 -14.25 22.10 -3.38
C GLY A 12 -13.04 21.24 -3.75
N ARG A 13 -11.94 21.86 -4.22
CA ARG A 13 -10.66 21.19 -4.48
C ARG A 13 -9.86 21.01 -3.19
N LEU A 14 -9.03 19.97 -3.16
CA LEU A 14 -8.22 19.59 -1.99
C LEU A 14 -6.95 20.42 -1.78
N PHE A 15 -6.44 21.03 -2.85
CA PHE A 15 -5.21 21.82 -2.82
C PHE A 15 -5.43 23.10 -3.61
N HIS A 16 -4.72 24.17 -3.26
CA HIS A 16 -4.73 25.43 -4.02
C HIS A 16 -3.99 25.33 -5.38
N ALA A 17 -3.23 24.25 -5.59
CA ALA A 17 -2.78 23.87 -6.92
C ALA A 17 -3.99 23.49 -7.78
N GLY A 18 -4.03 24.00 -9.02
CA GLY A 18 -5.13 23.78 -9.97
C GLY A 18 -5.29 22.33 -10.44
N ALA A 19 -5.94 22.16 -11.58
CA ALA A 19 -6.09 20.85 -12.18
C ALA A 19 -4.74 20.31 -12.70
N MET A 20 -4.55 18.99 -12.66
CA MET A 20 -3.31 18.33 -13.07
C MET A 20 -3.59 17.18 -14.06
N ALA A 21 -2.75 17.09 -15.08
CA ALA A 21 -2.70 15.98 -16.02
C ALA A 21 -1.44 15.14 -15.74
N ILE A 22 -1.63 13.90 -15.30
CA ILE A 22 -0.53 12.92 -15.21
C ILE A 22 -0.50 12.14 -16.53
N ILE A 23 0.62 12.20 -17.25
CA ILE A 23 0.74 11.65 -18.60
C ILE A 23 1.76 10.51 -18.58
N PHE A 24 1.30 9.28 -18.81
CA PHE A 24 2.21 8.15 -18.92
C PHE A 24 2.92 8.13 -20.27
N VAL A 25 4.23 7.83 -20.26
CA VAL A 25 5.10 7.74 -21.44
C VAL A 25 5.83 6.40 -21.42
N GLY A 26 6.01 5.78 -22.59
CA GLY A 26 6.90 4.63 -22.78
C GLY A 26 6.26 3.47 -23.54
N LEU A 27 7.11 2.52 -23.96
CA LEU A 27 6.76 1.39 -24.81
C LEU A 27 5.70 0.44 -24.18
N PRO A 28 5.07 -0.45 -24.97
CA PRO A 28 4.20 -1.51 -24.45
C PRO A 28 4.92 -2.44 -23.44
N ALA A 29 4.15 -3.12 -22.59
CA ALA A 29 4.67 -4.04 -21.56
C ALA A 29 5.70 -3.46 -20.57
N ARG A 30 5.61 -2.15 -20.29
CA ARG A 30 6.45 -1.44 -19.29
C ARG A 30 5.74 -1.19 -17.94
N GLY A 31 4.56 -1.77 -17.70
CA GLY A 31 3.85 -1.62 -16.42
C GLY A 31 3.08 -0.28 -16.24
N LYS A 32 3.03 0.58 -17.26
CA LYS A 32 2.30 1.88 -17.24
C LYS A 32 0.88 1.77 -16.69
N THR A 33 0.10 0.81 -17.19
CA THR A 33 -1.29 0.58 -16.77
C THR A 33 -1.42 0.07 -15.32
N HIS A 34 -0.44 -0.69 -14.80
CA HIS A 34 -0.40 -1.05 -13.38
C HIS A 34 -0.13 0.20 -12.52
N MET A 35 0.87 1.00 -12.90
CA MET A 35 1.20 2.25 -12.20
C MET A 35 0.06 3.26 -12.26
N SER A 36 -0.62 3.42 -13.40
CA SER A 36 -1.72 4.38 -13.58
C SER A 36 -2.92 4.06 -12.68
N ARG A 37 -3.28 2.77 -12.54
CA ARG A 37 -4.34 2.34 -11.62
C ARG A 37 -3.92 2.37 -10.17
N SER A 38 -2.70 1.92 -9.85
CA SER A 38 -2.20 1.94 -8.48
C SER A 38 -2.10 3.38 -7.95
N LEU A 39 -1.54 4.30 -8.74
CA LEU A 39 -1.51 5.73 -8.43
C LEU A 39 -2.91 6.34 -8.33
N SER A 40 -3.86 5.93 -9.18
CA SER A 40 -5.27 6.34 -9.07
C SER A 40 -5.88 5.90 -7.74
N ARG A 41 -5.68 4.65 -7.28
CA ARG A 41 -6.14 4.18 -5.97
C ARG A 41 -5.54 5.01 -4.83
N TYR A 42 -4.23 5.27 -4.86
CA TYR A 42 -3.56 6.06 -3.82
C TYR A 42 -4.00 7.54 -3.81
N LEU A 43 -4.12 8.19 -4.97
CA LEU A 43 -4.60 9.57 -5.03
C LEU A 43 -6.06 9.68 -4.54
N ARG A 44 -6.92 8.73 -4.93
CA ARG A 44 -8.27 8.59 -4.38
C ARG A 44 -8.24 8.33 -2.88
N TRP A 45 -7.32 7.51 -2.37
CA TRP A 45 -7.14 7.32 -0.93
C TRP A 45 -6.80 8.64 -0.22
N LEU A 46 -5.91 9.47 -0.77
CA LEU A 46 -5.58 10.80 -0.21
C LEU A 46 -6.71 11.85 -0.34
N GLY A 47 -7.89 11.45 -0.81
CA GLY A 47 -9.02 12.34 -1.00
C GLY A 47 -9.22 12.90 -2.41
N VAL A 48 -8.24 12.73 -3.30
CA VAL A 48 -8.13 13.51 -4.53
C VAL A 48 -9.12 13.02 -5.58
N GLN A 49 -9.84 13.97 -6.21
CA GLN A 49 -10.68 13.67 -7.38
C GLN A 49 -9.82 13.24 -8.55
N THR A 50 -9.67 11.91 -8.72
CA THR A 50 -8.79 11.30 -9.72
C THR A 50 -9.53 10.33 -10.65
N LYS A 51 -9.27 10.41 -11.95
CA LYS A 51 -9.83 9.52 -12.99
C LYS A 51 -8.75 9.12 -14.00
N VAL A 52 -8.77 7.85 -14.41
CA VAL A 52 -7.86 7.31 -15.45
C VAL A 52 -8.58 7.32 -16.80
N PHE A 53 -7.92 7.88 -17.80
CA PHE A 53 -8.32 7.96 -19.20
C PHE A 53 -7.37 7.05 -19.99
N SER A 54 -7.82 5.83 -20.28
CA SER A 54 -7.00 4.81 -20.94
C SER A 54 -7.34 4.73 -22.42
N LEU A 55 -6.36 5.02 -23.28
CA LEU A 55 -6.54 4.97 -24.74
C LEU A 55 -7.01 3.59 -25.22
N GLY A 56 -6.59 2.51 -24.56
CA GLY A 56 -7.04 1.15 -24.86
C GLY A 56 -8.54 0.93 -24.59
N ASN A 57 -9.10 1.57 -23.55
CA ASN A 57 -10.55 1.49 -23.28
C ASN A 57 -11.37 2.20 -24.35
N TYR A 58 -10.97 3.42 -24.74
CA TYR A 58 -11.65 4.18 -25.79
C TYR A 58 -11.59 3.46 -27.15
N HIS A 59 -10.42 2.92 -27.50
CA HIS A 59 -10.22 2.12 -28.71
C HIS A 59 -11.15 0.88 -28.74
N ARG A 60 -11.27 0.15 -27.62
CA ARG A 60 -12.23 -0.98 -27.50
C ARG A 60 -13.68 -0.54 -27.65
N GLN A 61 -14.09 0.54 -27.00
CA GLN A 61 -15.47 1.04 -27.06
C GLN A 61 -15.86 1.42 -28.49
N ILE A 62 -15.04 2.22 -29.17
CA ILE A 62 -15.32 2.72 -30.52
C ILE A 62 -15.35 1.56 -31.53
N ILE A 63 -14.35 0.67 -31.53
CA ILE A 63 -14.35 -0.51 -32.42
C ILE A 63 -15.55 -1.43 -32.11
N SER A 64 -15.93 -1.63 -30.84
CA SER A 64 -17.11 -2.47 -30.52
C SER A 64 -18.45 -1.90 -31.00
N VAL A 65 -18.50 -0.59 -31.30
CA VAL A 65 -19.66 0.08 -31.90
C VAL A 65 -19.55 0.04 -33.42
N GLU A 66 -18.39 0.31 -34.00
CA GLU A 66 -18.15 0.20 -35.44
C GLU A 66 -18.39 -1.24 -35.94
N THR A 67 -17.85 -2.28 -35.29
CA THR A 67 -18.11 -3.69 -35.66
C THR A 67 -19.57 -4.12 -35.51
N LYS A 68 -20.40 -3.39 -34.74
CA LYS A 68 -21.85 -3.63 -34.66
C LYS A 68 -22.64 -2.92 -35.76
N ASN A 69 -22.10 -1.83 -36.30
CA ASN A 69 -22.74 -1.04 -37.35
C ASN A 69 -22.30 -1.49 -38.75
N ASP A 70 -21.01 -1.85 -38.92
CA ASP A 70 -20.41 -2.35 -40.16
C ASP A 70 -20.39 -3.89 -40.19
N SER A 71 -21.57 -4.51 -40.27
CA SER A 71 -21.67 -5.95 -40.52
C SER A 71 -21.36 -6.33 -41.99
N ASN A 72 -20.68 -5.48 -42.76
CA ASN A 72 -20.57 -5.61 -44.23
C ASN A 72 -19.39 -4.85 -44.92
N SER A 73 -18.32 -4.44 -44.23
CA SER A 73 -17.16 -3.81 -44.88
C SER A 73 -15.81 -4.36 -44.37
N SER A 74 -14.99 -4.84 -45.31
CA SER A 74 -13.73 -5.55 -45.04
C SER A 74 -12.50 -4.71 -45.42
N ASP A 75 -12.41 -3.47 -44.93
CA ASP A 75 -11.31 -2.54 -45.25
C ASP A 75 -10.59 -2.04 -44.00
N ASN A 76 -9.42 -2.63 -43.70
CA ASN A 76 -8.58 -2.31 -42.53
C ASN A 76 -7.70 -1.05 -42.70
N THR A 77 -7.94 -0.23 -43.73
CA THR A 77 -7.06 0.86 -44.19
C THR A 77 -7.27 2.19 -43.46
N ALA A 78 -8.34 2.37 -42.69
CA ALA A 78 -8.66 3.61 -41.95
C ALA A 78 -7.90 3.80 -40.61
N THR A 79 -6.81 3.05 -40.37
CA THR A 79 -6.31 2.80 -39.00
C THR A 79 -5.45 3.89 -38.37
N ALA A 80 -4.97 4.90 -39.10
CA ALA A 80 -4.16 5.99 -38.52
C ALA A 80 -5.04 7.15 -38.01
N ASP A 81 -5.86 7.72 -38.90
CA ASP A 81 -6.78 8.82 -38.56
C ASP A 81 -7.78 8.43 -37.47
N LEU A 82 -8.24 7.17 -37.46
CA LEU A 82 -9.09 6.66 -36.40
C LEU A 82 -8.37 6.68 -35.04
N LYS A 83 -7.09 6.27 -34.97
CA LYS A 83 -6.31 6.30 -33.72
C LYS A 83 -6.11 7.73 -33.22
N THR A 84 -5.90 8.69 -34.12
CA THR A 84 -5.82 10.12 -33.76
C THR A 84 -7.14 10.62 -33.20
N LYS A 85 -8.27 10.37 -33.89
CA LYS A 85 -9.62 10.71 -33.41
C LYS A 85 -9.94 10.10 -32.03
N ILE A 86 -9.58 8.83 -31.82
CA ILE A 86 -9.73 8.14 -30.52
C ILE A 86 -8.88 8.82 -29.44
N ALA A 87 -7.65 9.21 -29.76
CA ALA A 87 -6.74 9.86 -28.82
C ALA A 87 -7.17 11.29 -28.47
N ASP A 88 -7.76 12.02 -29.42
CA ASP A 88 -8.30 13.36 -29.19
C ASP A 88 -9.61 13.31 -28.39
N ALA A 89 -10.54 12.41 -28.72
CA ALA A 89 -11.76 12.22 -27.93
C ALA A 89 -11.47 11.87 -26.46
N CYS A 90 -10.48 10.99 -26.22
CA CYS A 90 -10.02 10.65 -24.87
C CYS A 90 -9.39 11.86 -24.12
N LEU A 91 -8.69 12.73 -24.85
CA LEU A 91 -8.08 13.95 -24.31
C LEU A 91 -9.13 15.03 -24.00
N ASP A 92 -10.10 15.24 -24.88
CA ASP A 92 -11.16 16.23 -24.70
C ASP A 92 -12.11 15.84 -23.56
N ASP A 93 -12.42 14.53 -23.41
CA ASP A 93 -13.12 14.01 -22.23
C ASP A 93 -12.34 14.25 -20.92
N MET A 94 -11.01 14.16 -20.96
CA MET A 94 -10.16 14.44 -19.80
C MET A 94 -10.16 15.93 -19.45
N ILE A 95 -10.04 16.80 -20.45
CA ILE A 95 -10.11 18.26 -20.30
C ILE A 95 -11.48 18.68 -19.75
N SER A 96 -12.57 18.19 -20.34
CA SER A 96 -13.95 18.44 -19.90
C SER A 96 -14.18 18.00 -18.45
N TRP A 97 -13.70 16.81 -18.09
CA TRP A 97 -13.83 16.30 -16.73
C TRP A 97 -13.03 17.12 -15.69
N LEU A 98 -11.80 17.58 -16.03
CA LEU A 98 -11.02 18.49 -15.19
C LEU A 98 -11.71 19.86 -15.03
N ALA A 99 -12.29 20.39 -16.11
CA ALA A 99 -13.08 21.63 -16.07
C ALA A 99 -14.32 21.51 -15.17
N SER A 100 -14.99 20.35 -15.17
CA SER A 100 -16.16 20.06 -14.30
C SER A 100 -15.83 19.80 -12.81
N GLY A 101 -14.58 20.03 -12.38
CA GLY A 101 -14.17 19.90 -10.97
C GLY A 101 -13.28 18.69 -10.66
N GLY A 102 -12.89 17.89 -11.66
CA GLY A 102 -11.81 16.93 -11.51
C GLY A 102 -10.49 17.59 -11.10
N GLN A 103 -9.67 16.90 -10.31
CA GLN A 103 -8.39 17.45 -9.85
C GLN A 103 -7.18 16.82 -10.55
N VAL A 104 -7.18 15.51 -10.74
CA VAL A 104 -6.08 14.78 -11.39
C VAL A 104 -6.63 13.82 -12.45
N GLY A 105 -6.41 14.13 -13.71
CA GLY A 105 -6.66 13.20 -14.81
C GLY A 105 -5.38 12.43 -15.11
N ILE A 106 -5.47 11.10 -15.24
CA ILE A 106 -4.33 10.25 -15.59
C ILE A 106 -4.52 9.72 -17.01
N LEU A 107 -3.73 10.21 -17.96
CA LEU A 107 -3.73 9.75 -19.34
C LEU A 107 -2.82 8.50 -19.47
N ASP A 108 -3.43 7.32 -19.53
CA ASP A 108 -2.75 6.04 -19.75
C ASP A 108 -2.64 5.76 -21.26
N GLY A 109 -1.43 5.96 -21.78
CA GLY A 109 -1.11 5.90 -23.20
C GLY A 109 0.38 5.67 -23.45
N HIS A 110 0.78 5.65 -24.72
CA HIS A 110 2.19 5.47 -25.11
C HIS A 110 2.99 6.77 -25.09
N ASN A 111 2.44 7.83 -25.71
CA ASN A 111 3.00 9.19 -25.73
C ASN A 111 4.52 9.24 -26.03
N THR A 112 4.96 8.37 -26.94
CA THR A 112 6.37 8.02 -27.19
C THR A 112 7.13 9.02 -28.06
N THR A 113 6.43 9.92 -28.77
CA THR A 113 7.03 10.94 -29.63
C THR A 113 7.05 12.29 -28.92
N GLU A 114 8.02 13.14 -29.27
CA GLU A 114 8.18 14.47 -28.66
C GLU A 114 7.05 15.42 -29.11
N GLU A 115 6.65 15.33 -30.37
CA GLU A 115 5.58 16.12 -30.98
C GLU A 115 4.25 15.92 -30.23
N ARG A 116 3.90 14.68 -29.87
CA ARG A 116 2.68 14.40 -29.09
C ARG A 116 2.79 14.90 -27.65
N ARG A 117 3.99 14.91 -27.04
CA ARG A 117 4.17 15.49 -25.70
C ARG A 117 3.99 17.01 -25.72
N GLN A 118 4.54 17.68 -26.71
CA GLN A 118 4.40 19.14 -26.90
C GLN A 118 2.96 19.54 -27.22
N GLU A 119 2.25 18.75 -28.02
CA GLU A 119 0.81 18.91 -28.27
C GLU A 119 0.00 18.81 -26.97
N LEU A 120 0.23 17.76 -26.17
CA LEU A 120 -0.44 17.57 -24.88
C LEU A 120 -0.16 18.73 -23.91
N VAL A 121 1.09 19.18 -23.79
CA VAL A 121 1.44 20.37 -22.97
C VAL A 121 0.68 21.60 -23.45
N SER A 122 0.59 21.82 -24.76
CA SER A 122 -0.11 22.97 -25.34
C SER A 122 -1.62 22.91 -25.06
N ARG A 123 -2.25 21.74 -25.24
CA ARG A 123 -3.68 21.50 -24.97
C ARG A 123 -4.04 21.71 -23.50
N PHE A 124 -3.24 21.17 -22.57
CA PHE A 124 -3.48 21.33 -21.12
C PHE A 124 -3.17 22.74 -20.62
N LYS A 125 -2.11 23.39 -21.12
CA LYS A 125 -1.79 24.79 -20.78
C LYS A 125 -2.89 25.76 -21.20
N ALA A 126 -3.58 25.51 -22.31
CA ALA A 126 -4.70 26.32 -22.79
C ALA A 126 -5.92 26.31 -21.84
N VAL A 127 -6.01 25.34 -20.92
CA VAL A 127 -7.09 25.18 -19.93
C VAL A 127 -6.60 25.26 -18.48
N ASP A 128 -5.41 25.85 -18.24
CA ASP A 128 -4.78 26.00 -16.92
C ASP A 128 -4.61 24.66 -16.16
N VAL A 129 -4.23 23.61 -16.88
CA VAL A 129 -3.92 22.28 -16.34
C VAL A 129 -2.41 22.05 -16.33
N HIS A 130 -1.85 21.71 -15.17
CA HIS A 130 -0.43 21.40 -15.02
C HIS A 130 -0.12 19.96 -15.47
N CYS A 131 0.88 19.77 -16.35
CA CYS A 131 1.34 18.44 -16.77
C CYS A 131 2.40 17.85 -15.84
N LEU A 132 2.30 16.57 -15.51
CA LEU A 132 3.36 15.77 -14.89
C LEU A 132 3.54 14.48 -15.71
N PHE A 133 4.70 14.30 -16.34
CA PHE A 133 4.97 13.09 -17.11
C PHE A 133 5.53 11.97 -16.22
N ILE A 134 5.04 10.75 -16.40
CA ILE A 134 5.61 9.54 -15.79
C ILE A 134 6.10 8.63 -16.92
N GLU A 135 7.41 8.66 -17.17
CA GLU A 135 8.06 7.87 -18.19
C GLU A 135 8.50 6.52 -17.62
N SER A 136 8.11 5.44 -18.29
CA SER A 136 8.44 4.07 -17.88
C SER A 136 9.41 3.43 -18.86
N ILE A 137 10.64 3.26 -18.40
CA ILE A 137 11.76 2.69 -19.13
C ILE A 137 12.08 1.34 -18.50
N CYS A 138 12.18 0.29 -19.30
CA CYS A 138 12.69 -1.00 -18.83
C CYS A 138 13.37 -1.71 -19.98
N ASP A 139 14.61 -2.08 -19.75
CA ASP A 139 15.46 -2.75 -20.73
C ASP A 139 15.83 -4.17 -20.28
N ASN A 140 15.54 -4.52 -19.02
CA ASN A 140 15.66 -5.87 -18.46
C ASN A 140 14.66 -6.84 -19.15
N PRO A 141 15.13 -7.86 -19.92
CA PRO A 141 14.28 -8.78 -20.65
C PRO A 141 13.34 -9.61 -19.77
N GLN A 142 13.80 -10.03 -18.58
CA GLN A 142 13.01 -10.87 -17.67
C GLN A 142 11.76 -10.13 -17.17
N ILE A 143 11.91 -8.84 -16.86
CA ILE A 143 10.80 -7.96 -16.48
C ILE A 143 9.82 -7.77 -17.66
N ILE A 144 10.35 -7.62 -18.88
CA ILE A 144 9.53 -7.44 -20.08
C ILE A 144 8.71 -8.70 -20.36
N ASP A 145 9.33 -9.89 -20.37
CA ASP A 145 8.62 -11.15 -20.60
C ASP A 145 7.59 -11.43 -19.49
N ALA A 146 7.91 -11.17 -18.21
CA ALA A 146 6.95 -11.28 -17.10
C ALA A 146 5.76 -10.31 -17.23
N ASN A 147 6.01 -9.07 -17.67
CA ASN A 147 4.95 -8.10 -17.98
C ASN A 147 4.08 -8.58 -19.16
N ILE A 148 4.66 -9.15 -20.22
CA ILE A 148 3.89 -9.65 -21.36
C ILE A 148 2.98 -10.81 -20.93
N ARG A 149 3.50 -11.79 -20.16
CA ARG A 149 2.70 -12.92 -19.65
C ARG A 149 1.54 -12.48 -18.75
N SER A 150 1.80 -11.59 -17.79
CA SER A 150 0.76 -11.09 -16.88
C SER A 150 -0.30 -10.20 -17.57
N VAL A 151 0.05 -9.55 -18.69
CA VAL A 151 -0.93 -8.82 -19.51
C VAL A 151 -1.85 -9.76 -20.29
N LYS A 152 -1.42 -10.97 -20.70
CA LYS A 152 -2.32 -11.97 -21.30
C LYS A 152 -3.41 -12.42 -20.31
N VAL A 153 -3.06 -12.61 -19.04
CA VAL A 153 -4.01 -13.03 -17.98
C VAL A 153 -5.02 -11.92 -17.67
N SER A 154 -4.59 -10.65 -17.69
CA SER A 154 -5.39 -9.52 -17.18
C SER A 154 -5.96 -8.56 -18.23
N SER A 155 -5.59 -8.67 -19.51
CA SER A 155 -6.07 -7.79 -20.57
C SER A 155 -7.23 -8.38 -21.37
N PRO A 156 -8.33 -7.62 -21.58
CA PRO A 156 -9.44 -8.05 -22.43
C PRO A 156 -9.05 -8.17 -23.92
N ASP A 157 -7.94 -7.58 -24.35
CA ASP A 157 -7.50 -7.60 -25.76
C ASP A 157 -7.04 -8.99 -26.25
N TYR A 158 -6.74 -9.91 -25.32
CA TYR A 158 -6.22 -11.26 -25.61
C TYR A 158 -7.15 -12.36 -25.11
N ALA A 159 -8.42 -12.04 -24.86
CA ALA A 159 -9.43 -13.02 -24.48
C ALA A 159 -9.54 -14.14 -25.54
N GLY A 160 -9.34 -15.39 -25.12
CA GLY A 160 -9.36 -16.56 -26.01
C GLY A 160 -8.06 -16.83 -26.80
N TRP A 161 -7.02 -16.00 -26.67
CA TRP A 161 -5.73 -16.22 -27.34
C TRP A 161 -4.84 -17.20 -26.57
N THR A 162 -3.97 -17.92 -27.29
CA THR A 162 -2.91 -18.69 -26.63
C THR A 162 -1.87 -17.75 -26.01
N GLU A 163 -1.07 -18.24 -25.06
CA GLU A 163 0.00 -17.43 -24.48
C GLU A 163 1.07 -17.06 -25.51
N ALA A 164 1.45 -18.00 -26.38
CA ALA A 164 2.43 -17.77 -27.43
C ALA A 164 1.97 -16.68 -28.42
N ASP A 165 0.72 -16.71 -28.87
CA ASP A 165 0.19 -15.74 -29.82
C ASP A 165 0.08 -14.34 -29.20
N ALA A 166 -0.37 -14.26 -27.95
CA ALA A 166 -0.43 -13.00 -27.21
C ALA A 166 0.96 -12.39 -26.98
N VAL A 167 1.95 -13.23 -26.63
CA VAL A 167 3.36 -12.82 -26.50
C VAL A 167 3.92 -12.31 -27.82
N ASN A 168 3.67 -13.02 -28.92
CA ASN A 168 4.19 -12.67 -30.25
C ASN A 168 3.60 -11.36 -30.78
N ASP A 169 2.28 -11.14 -30.63
CA ASP A 169 1.65 -9.87 -30.97
C ASP A 169 2.17 -8.71 -30.09
N PHE A 170 2.43 -8.96 -28.80
CA PHE A 170 3.06 -7.95 -27.93
C PHE A 170 4.47 -7.58 -28.38
N LYS A 171 5.30 -8.55 -28.75
CA LYS A 171 6.67 -8.32 -29.25
C LYS A 171 6.64 -7.50 -30.53
N ARG A 172 5.79 -7.89 -31.51
CA ARG A 172 5.53 -7.10 -32.72
C ARG A 172 5.11 -5.65 -32.40
N LYS A 173 4.16 -5.45 -31.49
CA LYS A 173 3.69 -4.10 -31.07
C LYS A 173 4.79 -3.25 -30.44
N ILE A 174 5.80 -3.86 -29.80
CA ILE A 174 6.97 -3.15 -29.28
C ILE A 174 7.92 -2.79 -30.43
N GLU A 175 8.23 -3.74 -31.31
CA GLU A 175 9.11 -3.55 -32.47
C GLU A 175 8.60 -2.47 -33.44
N GLU A 176 7.30 -2.43 -33.73
CA GLU A 176 6.63 -1.38 -34.52
C GLU A 176 6.85 0.04 -33.95
N ARG A 177 7.04 0.17 -32.63
CA ARG A 177 7.04 1.46 -31.91
C ARG A 177 8.43 1.89 -31.45
N ALA A 178 9.35 0.96 -31.28
CA ALA A 178 10.71 1.24 -30.82
C ALA A 178 11.45 2.29 -31.69
N PRO A 179 11.37 2.28 -33.05
CA PRO A 179 12.04 3.29 -33.88
C PRO A 179 11.54 4.73 -33.67
N PHE A 180 10.30 4.89 -33.21
CA PHE A 180 9.65 6.20 -32.99
C PHE A 180 9.66 6.63 -31.51
N TYR A 181 10.27 5.84 -30.64
CA TYR A 181 10.32 6.15 -29.21
C TYR A 181 11.49 7.10 -28.91
N THR A 182 11.12 8.32 -28.52
CA THR A 182 12.05 9.33 -28.00
C THR A 182 11.82 9.47 -26.50
N THR A 183 12.90 9.37 -25.72
CA THR A 183 12.82 9.59 -24.27
C THR A 183 12.73 11.07 -23.93
N ILE A 184 12.11 11.44 -22.80
CA ILE A 184 11.92 12.85 -22.42
C ILE A 184 13.28 13.52 -22.15
N SER A 185 13.72 14.43 -23.01
CA SER A 185 14.98 15.19 -22.82
C SER A 185 14.76 16.64 -22.40
N ASP A 186 13.56 17.19 -22.59
CA ASP A 186 13.25 18.58 -22.25
C ASP A 186 13.17 18.80 -20.73
N LEU A 187 14.17 19.50 -20.19
CA LEU A 187 14.27 19.85 -18.77
C LEU A 187 13.28 20.94 -18.32
N ASN A 188 12.55 21.58 -19.24
CA ASN A 188 11.46 22.49 -18.88
C ASN A 188 10.21 21.73 -18.40
N LEU A 189 10.06 20.45 -18.76
CA LEU A 189 8.93 19.62 -18.38
C LEU A 189 9.06 19.05 -16.96
N SER A 190 7.97 19.05 -16.21
CA SER A 190 7.86 18.27 -14.96
C SER A 190 7.72 16.79 -15.30
N PHE A 191 8.70 15.97 -14.91
CA PHE A 191 8.68 14.54 -15.20
C PHE A 191 9.33 13.67 -14.13
N VAL A 192 8.91 12.40 -14.10
CA VAL A 192 9.52 11.31 -13.34
C VAL A 192 9.84 10.17 -14.32
N LYS A 193 11.09 9.76 -14.41
CA LYS A 193 11.49 8.55 -15.14
C LYS A 193 11.65 7.39 -14.18
N MET A 194 10.88 6.33 -14.41
CA MET A 194 10.98 5.04 -13.74
C MET A 194 11.81 4.10 -14.62
N ILE A 195 13.06 3.83 -14.22
CA ILE A 195 13.96 2.93 -14.96
C ILE A 195 13.97 1.56 -14.26
N ASN A 196 13.75 0.49 -15.04
CA ASN A 196 13.68 -0.90 -14.59
C ASN A 196 12.81 -1.09 -13.33
N VAL A 197 11.58 -0.59 -13.35
CA VAL A 197 10.63 -0.69 -12.21
C VAL A 197 11.21 -0.12 -10.91
N GLY A 198 11.89 1.03 -11.00
CA GLY A 198 12.33 1.79 -9.84
C GLY A 198 13.74 1.45 -9.33
N GLU A 199 14.53 0.62 -10.04
CA GLU A 199 15.98 0.48 -9.79
C GLU A 199 16.69 1.85 -9.83
N LYS A 200 16.24 2.73 -10.73
CA LYS A 200 16.68 4.13 -10.79
C LYS A 200 15.48 5.03 -11.10
N MET A 201 15.41 6.15 -10.38
CA MET A 201 14.43 7.20 -10.64
C MET A 201 15.17 8.49 -11.04
N ILE A 202 14.63 9.21 -12.03
CA ILE A 202 15.08 10.57 -12.39
C ILE A 202 13.89 11.50 -12.22
N ILE A 203 14.03 12.55 -11.43
CA ILE A 203 12.95 13.50 -11.10
C ILE A 203 13.38 14.88 -11.62
N ASN A 204 12.52 15.55 -12.37
CA ASN A 204 12.79 16.88 -12.90
C ASN A 204 11.59 17.81 -12.69
N ASN A 205 11.87 19.05 -12.30
CA ASN A 205 10.91 20.15 -12.17
C ASN A 205 9.62 19.79 -11.39
N VAL A 206 9.75 19.00 -10.31
CA VAL A 206 8.65 18.57 -9.44
C VAL A 206 8.44 19.56 -8.30
N HIS A 207 7.22 20.09 -8.17
CA HIS A 207 6.88 21.16 -7.23
C HIS A 207 5.59 20.90 -6.44
N GLY A 208 5.57 21.35 -5.20
CA GLY A 208 4.40 21.33 -4.33
C GLY A 208 4.02 19.94 -3.79
N PHE A 209 3.12 19.95 -2.79
CA PHE A 209 2.77 18.78 -1.99
C PHE A 209 2.33 17.56 -2.81
N LEU A 210 1.43 17.76 -3.78
CA LEU A 210 0.81 16.66 -4.52
C LEU A 210 1.82 15.93 -5.43
N GLN A 211 2.68 16.66 -6.13
CA GLN A 211 3.70 16.05 -7.00
C GLN A 211 4.75 15.31 -6.16
N SER A 212 5.18 15.88 -5.03
CA SER A 212 6.08 15.20 -4.08
C SER A 212 5.46 13.92 -3.50
N LYS A 213 4.15 13.93 -3.17
CA LYS A 213 3.41 12.72 -2.75
C LYS A 213 3.32 11.67 -3.87
N ILE A 214 3.12 12.09 -5.13
CA ILE A 214 3.14 11.19 -6.29
C ILE A 214 4.52 10.54 -6.43
N VAL A 215 5.60 11.32 -6.43
CA VAL A 215 6.99 10.80 -6.47
C VAL A 215 7.25 9.81 -5.33
N TYR A 216 6.88 10.18 -4.10
CA TYR A 216 7.06 9.33 -2.92
C TYR A 216 6.23 8.03 -2.99
N TYR A 217 5.06 8.04 -3.62
CA TYR A 217 4.32 6.80 -3.90
C TYR A 217 5.01 5.94 -4.95
N LEU A 218 5.51 6.55 -6.04
CA LEU A 218 6.21 5.85 -7.11
C LEU A 218 7.48 5.13 -6.63
N THR A 219 8.18 5.63 -5.59
CA THR A 219 9.35 4.92 -5.01
C THR A 219 8.99 3.64 -4.27
N HIS A 220 7.72 3.41 -3.93
CA HIS A 220 7.26 2.20 -3.25
C HIS A 220 6.75 1.14 -4.22
N LEU A 221 6.35 1.51 -5.44
CA LEU A 221 5.73 0.57 -6.38
C LEU A 221 6.66 -0.53 -6.89
N HIS A 222 6.10 -1.73 -7.01
CA HIS A 222 6.67 -2.84 -7.78
C HIS A 222 5.60 -3.52 -8.64
N ILE A 223 6.04 -4.39 -9.56
CA ILE A 223 5.16 -5.25 -10.40
C ILE A 223 5.16 -6.72 -9.98
N SER A 224 6.01 -7.11 -9.03
CA SER A 224 6.12 -8.51 -8.59
C SER A 224 4.76 -9.03 -8.09
N PRO A 225 4.23 -10.16 -8.61
CA PRO A 225 2.97 -10.74 -8.13
C PRO A 225 3.14 -11.17 -6.68
N ARG A 226 2.12 -11.01 -5.84
CA ARG A 226 2.18 -11.35 -4.41
C ARG A 226 0.80 -11.67 -3.86
N LYS A 227 0.73 -12.43 -2.77
CA LYS A 227 -0.50 -12.68 -2.04
C LYS A 227 -0.58 -11.84 -0.78
N ILE A 228 -1.70 -11.15 -0.60
CA ILE A 228 -2.02 -10.39 0.60
C ILE A 228 -3.14 -11.13 1.32
N TYR A 229 -2.86 -11.61 2.52
CA TYR A 229 -3.81 -12.33 3.36
C TYR A 229 -4.34 -11.43 4.47
N PHE A 230 -5.65 -11.46 4.71
CA PHE A 230 -6.27 -10.82 5.89
C PHE A 230 -6.94 -11.87 6.78
N ALA A 231 -6.70 -11.75 8.08
CA ALA A 231 -7.37 -12.52 9.12
C ALA A 231 -7.65 -11.61 10.34
N ARG A 232 -8.74 -11.88 11.07
CA ARG A 232 -9.02 -11.19 12.33
C ARG A 232 -8.08 -11.69 13.44
N ASN A 233 -7.98 -10.93 14.53
CA ASN A 233 -7.35 -11.44 15.75
C ASN A 233 -8.23 -12.54 16.35
N GLY A 234 -7.64 -13.48 17.08
CA GLY A 234 -8.40 -14.41 17.90
C GLY A 234 -9.14 -13.71 19.06
N VAL A 235 -10.19 -14.36 19.55
CA VAL A 235 -11.04 -13.88 20.65
C VAL A 235 -10.26 -13.68 21.94
N SER A 236 -10.41 -12.53 22.60
CA SER A 236 -9.69 -12.16 23.83
C SER A 236 -10.51 -12.36 25.12
N LEU A 237 -9.84 -12.39 26.28
CA LEU A 237 -10.51 -12.60 27.58
C LEU A 237 -11.45 -11.46 28.01
N ASN A 238 -11.29 -10.25 27.44
CA ASN A 238 -12.16 -9.11 27.70
C ASN A 238 -12.19 -8.21 26.45
N GLU A 239 -13.09 -8.52 25.53
CA GLU A 239 -13.20 -7.84 24.24
C GLU A 239 -13.88 -6.47 24.34
N GLN A 240 -14.72 -6.28 25.35
CA GLN A 240 -15.46 -5.03 25.58
C GLN A 240 -14.53 -3.87 25.97
N SER A 241 -13.34 -4.16 26.50
CA SER A 241 -12.39 -3.17 27.04
C SER A 241 -11.19 -2.94 26.12
N TYR A 242 -11.28 -1.92 25.28
CA TYR A 242 -10.16 -1.40 24.48
C TYR A 242 -8.97 -0.97 25.35
N LYS A 243 -9.23 -0.43 26.54
CA LYS A 243 -8.16 0.01 27.47
C LYS A 243 -7.48 -1.12 28.23
N ALA A 244 -8.14 -2.27 28.45
CA ALA A 244 -7.52 -3.38 29.19
C ALA A 244 -6.40 -4.08 28.40
N ASP A 245 -6.45 -4.00 27.06
CA ASP A 245 -5.55 -4.73 26.16
C ASP A 245 -5.42 -6.20 26.55
N ALA A 246 -6.56 -6.88 26.60
CA ALA A 246 -6.67 -8.24 27.10
C ALA A 246 -5.88 -9.23 26.21
N PRO A 247 -5.26 -10.25 26.82
CA PRO A 247 -4.67 -11.35 26.06
C PRO A 247 -5.76 -12.23 25.42
N LEU A 248 -5.36 -13.10 24.50
CA LEU A 248 -6.22 -14.11 23.91
C LEU A 248 -6.86 -15.01 24.99
N SER A 249 -8.09 -15.41 24.71
CA SER A 249 -8.74 -16.52 25.40
C SER A 249 -8.17 -17.87 24.92
N PRO A 250 -8.44 -18.99 25.61
CA PRO A 250 -8.10 -20.32 25.11
C PRO A 250 -8.69 -20.60 23.70
N ALA A 251 -9.90 -20.11 23.43
CA ALA A 251 -10.51 -20.18 22.10
C ALA A 251 -9.78 -19.32 21.06
N GLY A 252 -9.28 -18.14 21.45
CA GLY A 252 -8.47 -17.28 20.59
C GLY A 252 -7.11 -17.88 20.24
N HIS A 253 -6.47 -18.60 21.17
CA HIS A 253 -5.24 -19.36 20.90
C HIS A 253 -5.50 -20.56 19.98
N ARG A 254 -6.60 -21.29 20.18
CA ARG A 254 -7.06 -22.36 19.27
C ARG A 254 -7.28 -21.85 17.85
N TYR A 255 -7.96 -20.71 17.71
CA TYR A 255 -8.14 -20.03 16.42
C TYR A 255 -6.80 -19.67 15.77
N ALA A 256 -5.86 -19.10 16.53
CA ALA A 256 -4.55 -18.71 16.01
C ALA A 256 -3.75 -19.91 15.47
N GLU A 257 -3.80 -21.04 16.18
CA GLU A 257 -3.15 -22.28 15.74
C GLU A 257 -3.84 -22.89 14.50
N ASN A 258 -5.18 -22.90 14.46
CA ASN A 258 -5.94 -23.32 13.28
C ASN A 258 -5.61 -22.43 12.06
N LEU A 259 -5.53 -21.11 12.23
CA LEU A 259 -5.17 -20.13 11.20
C LEU A 259 -3.77 -20.40 10.64
N LYS A 260 -2.77 -20.62 11.51
CA LYS A 260 -1.39 -20.98 11.11
C LYS A 260 -1.38 -22.24 10.27
N ASN A 261 -1.91 -23.33 10.82
CA ASN A 261 -1.87 -24.65 10.20
C ASN A 261 -2.67 -24.68 8.88
N PHE A 262 -3.77 -23.94 8.80
CA PHE A 262 -4.53 -23.78 7.56
C PHE A 262 -3.74 -22.99 6.50
N LEU A 263 -3.16 -21.84 6.83
CA LEU A 263 -2.43 -21.01 5.88
C LEU A 263 -1.18 -21.71 5.34
N LEU A 264 -0.39 -22.38 6.20
CA LEU A 264 0.80 -23.10 5.75
C LEU A 264 0.43 -24.22 4.77
N LYS A 265 -0.54 -25.07 5.15
CA LYS A 265 -1.05 -26.14 4.28
C LYS A 265 -1.66 -25.62 2.97
N LEU A 266 -2.35 -24.48 3.00
CA LEU A 266 -2.89 -23.84 1.79
C LEU A 266 -1.75 -23.46 0.83
N ARG A 267 -0.69 -22.83 1.34
CA ARG A 267 0.47 -22.41 0.54
C ARG A 267 1.26 -23.60 0.00
N GLU A 268 1.47 -24.65 0.80
CA GLU A 268 2.05 -25.92 0.35
C GLU A 268 1.23 -26.57 -0.77
N THR A 269 -0.10 -26.62 -0.61
CA THR A 269 -1.01 -27.22 -1.61
C THR A 269 -1.02 -26.43 -2.91
N GLN A 270 -1.06 -25.09 -2.82
CA GLN A 270 -0.96 -24.20 -3.98
C GLN A 270 0.38 -24.37 -4.69
N ALA A 271 1.49 -24.48 -3.94
CA ALA A 271 2.82 -24.69 -4.51
C ALA A 271 2.97 -26.06 -5.20
N ALA A 272 2.43 -27.12 -4.60
CA ALA A 272 2.43 -28.46 -5.20
C ALA A 272 1.57 -28.57 -6.47
N ALA A 273 0.63 -27.64 -6.67
CA ALA A 273 -0.19 -27.53 -7.87
C ALA A 273 0.48 -26.74 -9.01
N LEU A 274 1.58 -26.03 -8.75
CA LEU A 274 2.32 -25.29 -9.77
C LEU A 274 3.17 -26.24 -10.64
N PRO A 275 3.29 -26.01 -11.96
CA PRO A 275 4.19 -26.77 -12.81
C PRO A 275 5.65 -26.67 -12.35
N VAL A 276 6.42 -27.76 -12.51
CA VAL A 276 7.84 -27.83 -12.09
C VAL A 276 8.70 -26.75 -12.75
N ASP A 277 8.37 -26.33 -13.98
CA ASP A 277 9.07 -25.28 -14.73
C ASP A 277 8.53 -23.85 -14.44
N SER A 278 7.61 -23.70 -13.48
CA SER A 278 7.07 -22.38 -13.14
C SER A 278 8.10 -21.53 -12.38
N ILE A 279 8.22 -20.26 -12.78
CA ILE A 279 9.15 -19.29 -12.16
C ILE A 279 8.57 -18.75 -10.83
N GLU A 280 7.34 -19.13 -10.48
CA GLU A 280 6.63 -18.72 -9.27
C GLU A 280 7.03 -19.59 -8.06
N ALA A 281 8.30 -19.47 -7.65
CA ALA A 281 8.76 -20.02 -6.38
C ALA A 281 7.91 -19.48 -5.22
N ILE A 282 7.64 -20.34 -4.22
CA ILE A 282 6.95 -19.94 -2.99
C ILE A 282 7.69 -18.74 -2.39
N LYS A 283 6.98 -17.63 -2.21
CA LYS A 283 7.57 -16.43 -1.63
C LYS A 283 7.78 -16.62 -0.13
N PRO A 284 8.75 -15.92 0.50
CA PRO A 284 8.74 -15.74 1.93
C PRO A 284 7.39 -15.20 2.41
N LEU A 285 6.94 -15.60 3.60
CA LEU A 285 5.76 -15.05 4.25
C LEU A 285 6.18 -14.11 5.37
N THR A 286 5.65 -12.88 5.36
CA THR A 286 5.80 -11.94 6.48
C THR A 286 4.44 -11.77 7.17
N VAL A 287 4.39 -11.90 8.49
CA VAL A 287 3.15 -11.67 9.27
C VAL A 287 3.20 -10.28 9.87
N TRP A 288 2.23 -9.43 9.59
CA TRP A 288 2.08 -8.10 10.18
C TRP A 288 0.97 -8.12 11.21
N THR A 289 1.22 -7.48 12.34
CA THR A 289 0.28 -7.44 13.45
C THR A 289 0.32 -6.09 14.16
N SER A 290 -0.71 -5.78 14.95
CA SER A 290 -0.68 -4.61 15.82
C SER A 290 0.13 -4.86 17.10
N SER A 291 0.47 -3.79 17.82
CA SER A 291 1.09 -3.90 19.16
C SER A 291 0.09 -4.27 20.28
N ARG A 292 -1.15 -4.65 19.95
CA ARG A 292 -2.17 -5.11 20.89
C ARG A 292 -1.92 -6.56 21.27
N LYS A 293 -2.03 -6.92 22.55
CA LYS A 293 -1.74 -8.29 23.03
C LYS A 293 -2.43 -9.36 22.21
N ARG A 294 -3.75 -9.26 22.00
CA ARG A 294 -4.50 -10.26 21.21
C ARG A 294 -4.01 -10.37 19.75
N SER A 295 -3.71 -9.26 19.07
CA SER A 295 -3.16 -9.27 17.71
C SER A 295 -1.78 -9.93 17.68
N PHE A 296 -0.88 -9.53 18.59
CA PHE A 296 0.47 -10.06 18.65
C PHE A 296 0.46 -11.54 19.04
N GLN A 297 -0.35 -11.95 20.02
CA GLN A 297 -0.45 -13.35 20.43
C GLN A 297 -1.03 -14.24 19.32
N THR A 298 -1.97 -13.76 18.48
CA THR A 298 -2.41 -14.53 17.31
C THR A 298 -1.26 -14.70 16.31
N ALA A 299 -0.50 -13.64 16.05
CA ALA A 299 0.68 -13.71 15.18
C ALA A 299 1.84 -14.52 15.79
N ALA A 300 1.93 -14.60 17.11
CA ALA A 300 3.02 -15.28 17.82
C ALA A 300 3.02 -16.79 17.57
N HIS A 301 1.88 -17.38 17.20
CA HIS A 301 1.83 -18.80 16.81
C HIS A 301 2.73 -19.11 15.61
N PHE A 302 3.05 -18.14 14.75
CA PHE A 302 3.95 -18.30 13.59
C PHE A 302 5.45 -18.17 13.93
N LEU A 303 5.81 -17.83 15.18
CA LEU A 303 7.20 -17.65 15.61
C LEU A 303 7.96 -18.98 15.81
N ASP A 304 7.26 -20.11 15.73
CA ASP A 304 7.86 -21.45 15.74
C ASP A 304 8.47 -21.84 14.38
N HIS A 305 8.19 -21.08 13.32
CA HIS A 305 8.68 -21.32 11.97
C HIS A 305 9.78 -20.31 11.60
N GLU A 306 11.04 -20.76 11.58
CA GLU A 306 12.22 -19.88 11.45
C GLU A 306 12.21 -18.97 10.21
N GLU A 307 11.56 -19.40 9.12
CA GLU A 307 11.44 -18.65 7.87
C GLU A 307 10.39 -17.51 7.90
N ILE A 308 9.53 -17.44 8.92
CA ILE A 308 8.39 -16.51 8.97
C ILE A 308 8.70 -15.31 9.85
N VAL A 309 8.81 -14.12 9.22
CA VAL A 309 9.11 -12.89 9.94
C VAL A 309 7.82 -12.23 10.45
N VAL A 310 7.66 -12.15 11.77
CA VAL A 310 6.55 -11.40 12.40
C VAL A 310 6.98 -9.94 12.66
N ARG A 311 6.24 -8.97 12.12
CA ARG A 311 6.48 -7.53 12.29
C ARG A 311 5.32 -6.86 13.02
N GLN A 312 5.58 -6.29 14.20
CA GLN A 312 4.61 -5.46 14.92
C GLN A 312 4.56 -4.04 14.34
N ARG A 313 3.34 -3.49 14.22
CA ARG A 313 3.07 -2.15 13.73
C ARG A 313 1.98 -1.52 14.60
N SER A 314 2.31 -0.57 15.47
CA SER A 314 1.30 0.15 16.30
C SER A 314 0.21 0.84 15.46
N ILE A 315 0.53 1.20 14.22
CA ILE A 315 -0.42 1.75 13.24
C ILE A 315 -1.53 0.75 12.84
N LEU A 316 -1.34 -0.56 13.04
CA LEU A 316 -2.37 -1.59 12.84
C LEU A 316 -3.32 -1.79 14.04
N SER A 317 -3.21 -1.03 15.14
CA SER A 317 -4.16 -1.15 16.25
C SER A 317 -5.61 -0.90 15.81
N GLU A 318 -6.59 -1.37 16.58
CA GLU A 318 -8.01 -1.11 16.27
C GLU A 318 -8.41 0.37 16.38
N ARG A 319 -9.56 0.73 15.81
CA ARG A 319 -10.16 2.07 15.94
C ARG A 319 -10.54 2.33 17.40
N ASN A 320 -10.00 3.39 18.00
CA ASN A 320 -10.30 3.77 19.37
C ASN A 320 -11.81 4.10 19.58
N PRO A 321 -12.54 3.40 20.47
CA PRO A 321 -13.95 3.68 20.75
C PRO A 321 -14.19 4.88 21.68
N GLY A 322 -13.13 5.46 22.27
CA GLY A 322 -13.21 6.70 23.05
C GLY A 322 -14.05 6.58 24.31
N ILE A 323 -15.13 7.36 24.41
CA ILE A 323 -16.09 7.26 25.53
C ILE A 323 -17.00 6.03 25.47
N CYS A 324 -17.08 5.33 24.33
CA CYS A 324 -17.90 4.13 24.14
C CYS A 324 -17.15 2.82 24.48
N ASP A 325 -15.91 2.92 24.97
CA ASP A 325 -15.17 1.81 25.54
C ASP A 325 -15.97 1.16 26.69
N GLN A 326 -16.00 -0.18 26.73
CA GLN A 326 -16.79 -0.99 27.69
C GLN A 326 -18.31 -0.80 27.63
N MET A 327 -18.88 -0.33 26.51
CA MET A 327 -20.33 -0.22 26.33
C MET A 327 -20.83 -1.13 25.22
N THR A 328 -22.00 -1.76 25.41
CA THR A 328 -22.68 -2.50 24.34
C THR A 328 -23.35 -1.54 23.35
N PRO A 329 -23.69 -1.98 22.12
CA PRO A 329 -24.44 -1.16 21.16
C PRO A 329 -25.75 -0.59 21.74
N GLU A 330 -26.46 -1.37 22.54
CA GLU A 330 -27.71 -0.98 23.20
C GLU A 330 -27.47 0.12 24.26
N GLU A 331 -26.41 -0.02 25.06
CA GLU A 331 -26.03 1.00 26.06
C GLU A 331 -25.60 2.31 25.38
N ILE A 332 -24.88 2.24 24.26
CA ILE A 332 -24.48 3.42 23.48
C ILE A 332 -25.73 4.12 22.91
N GLU A 333 -26.71 3.37 22.37
CA GLU A 333 -27.94 3.95 21.83
C GLU A 333 -28.84 4.56 22.92
N GLN A 334 -28.89 3.96 24.12
CA GLN A 334 -29.59 4.55 25.27
C GLN A 334 -28.91 5.83 25.79
N LYS A 335 -27.57 5.83 25.87
CA LYS A 335 -26.80 6.90 26.52
C LYS A 335 -26.46 8.06 25.58
N TYR A 336 -26.28 7.80 24.29
CA TYR A 336 -25.89 8.77 23.27
C TYR A 336 -26.76 8.70 22.00
N PRO A 337 -28.11 8.70 22.08
CA PRO A 337 -28.99 8.48 20.92
C PRO A 337 -28.76 9.48 19.77
N GLN A 338 -28.43 10.73 20.09
CA GLN A 338 -28.12 11.77 19.10
C GLN A 338 -26.80 11.51 18.36
N GLU A 339 -25.79 10.94 19.03
CA GLU A 339 -24.55 10.54 18.38
C GLU A 339 -24.77 9.30 17.52
N CYS A 340 -25.60 8.34 17.94
CA CYS A 340 -26.01 7.20 17.11
C CYS A 340 -26.73 7.63 15.83
N LEU A 341 -27.60 8.64 15.89
CA LEU A 341 -28.22 9.22 14.68
C LEU A 341 -27.19 9.87 13.75
N ARG A 342 -26.21 10.59 14.30
CA ARG A 342 -25.08 11.16 13.53
C ARG A 342 -24.20 10.08 12.91
N ALA A 343 -23.94 8.99 13.64
CA ALA A 343 -23.19 7.83 13.16
C ALA A 343 -23.92 7.08 12.04
N LYS A 344 -25.26 6.98 12.09
CA LYS A 344 -26.07 6.41 11.01
C LYS A 344 -26.05 7.28 9.74
N ASN A 345 -25.90 8.60 9.88
CA ASN A 345 -25.88 9.55 8.75
C ASN A 345 -24.51 9.68 8.05
N ASP A 346 -23.39 9.64 8.78
CA ASP A 346 -22.03 9.58 8.21
C ASP A 346 -21.16 8.58 9.02
N PRO A 347 -21.31 7.26 8.78
CA PRO A 347 -20.60 6.23 9.56
C PRO A 347 -19.09 6.25 9.32
N TYR A 348 -18.61 6.97 8.31
CA TYR A 348 -17.20 7.04 7.96
C TYR A 348 -16.47 8.15 8.73
N ARG A 349 -17.02 9.36 8.78
CA ARG A 349 -16.43 10.52 9.47
C ARG A 349 -16.91 10.70 10.90
N HIS A 350 -18.05 10.13 11.27
CA HIS A 350 -18.57 10.32 12.62
C HIS A 350 -17.55 9.83 13.66
N ARG A 351 -17.26 10.69 14.62
CA ARG A 351 -16.31 10.48 15.71
C ARG A 351 -17.01 10.76 17.02
N PHE A 352 -17.30 9.69 17.78
CA PHE A 352 -17.74 9.83 19.17
C PHE A 352 -16.69 10.62 19.99
N PRO A 353 -17.07 11.29 21.09
CA PRO A 353 -16.11 12.04 21.89
C PRO A 353 -14.91 11.18 22.32
N ARG A 354 -13.69 11.70 22.10
CA ARG A 354 -12.40 11.03 22.36
C ARG A 354 -12.16 9.71 21.60
N ALA A 355 -12.99 9.38 20.60
CA ALA A 355 -12.85 8.21 19.74
C ALA A 355 -12.07 8.54 18.46
N GLU A 356 -11.82 7.52 17.63
CA GLU A 356 -11.42 7.65 16.22
C GLU A 356 -12.61 7.35 15.31
N SER A 357 -12.68 8.04 14.16
CA SER A 357 -13.55 7.70 13.03
C SER A 357 -12.85 6.74 12.06
N TYR A 358 -13.56 6.24 11.03
CA TYR A 358 -12.89 5.50 9.93
C TYR A 358 -11.97 6.42 9.11
N TYR A 359 -12.33 7.71 8.99
CA TYR A 359 -11.47 8.75 8.41
C TYR A 359 -10.13 8.90 9.15
N ASP A 360 -10.14 8.96 10.48
CA ASP A 360 -8.92 9.04 11.30
C ASP A 360 -8.04 7.79 11.14
N LEU A 361 -8.69 6.62 11.16
CA LEU A 361 -8.06 5.33 10.93
C LEU A 361 -7.39 5.26 9.55
N ALA A 362 -8.08 5.70 8.50
CA ALA A 362 -7.56 5.71 7.14
C ALA A 362 -6.34 6.64 6.97
N ASN A 363 -6.38 7.82 7.58
CA ASN A 363 -5.26 8.76 7.57
C ASN A 363 -4.00 8.17 8.21
N ARG A 364 -4.11 7.54 9.39
CA ARG A 364 -2.92 6.92 10.01
C ARG A 364 -2.42 5.69 9.27
N LEU A 365 -3.32 4.93 8.63
CA LEU A 365 -2.96 3.76 7.81
C LEU A 365 -2.21 4.09 6.52
N GLU A 366 -2.12 5.35 6.08
CA GLU A 366 -1.34 5.75 4.88
C GLU A 366 0.08 5.15 4.89
N LYS A 367 0.75 5.17 6.05
CA LYS A 367 2.11 4.60 6.20
C LYS A 367 2.15 3.09 5.96
N VAL A 368 1.15 2.36 6.49
CA VAL A 368 1.04 0.91 6.31
C VAL A 368 0.73 0.55 4.86
N LEU A 369 -0.06 1.36 4.16
CA LEU A 369 -0.35 1.19 2.74
C LEU A 369 0.89 1.36 1.86
N LEU A 370 1.72 2.37 2.13
CA LEU A 370 2.99 2.58 1.41
C LEU A 370 3.96 1.41 1.62
N GLU A 371 4.03 0.87 2.83
CA GLU A 371 4.80 -0.35 3.09
C GLU A 371 4.19 -1.59 2.40
N LEU A 372 2.87 -1.70 2.35
CA LEU A 372 2.15 -2.81 1.70
C LEU A 372 2.35 -2.81 0.18
N GLU A 373 2.48 -1.64 -0.45
CA GLU A 373 2.81 -1.51 -1.88
C GLU A 373 4.29 -1.75 -2.18
N ARG A 374 5.17 -1.73 -1.16
CA ARG A 374 6.61 -2.03 -1.26
C ARG A 374 6.95 -3.49 -0.98
N GLU A 375 6.15 -4.18 -0.19
CA GLU A 375 6.40 -5.57 0.23
C GLU A 375 6.23 -6.54 -0.95
N LYS A 376 7.35 -7.05 -1.50
CA LYS A 376 7.36 -7.95 -2.68
C LYS A 376 7.03 -9.41 -2.34
N ASN A 377 7.00 -9.74 -1.05
CA ASN A 377 6.75 -11.06 -0.50
C ASN A 377 5.25 -11.30 -0.28
N ASP A 378 4.88 -12.52 0.11
CA ASP A 378 3.53 -12.75 0.63
C ASP A 378 3.41 -12.15 2.03
N VAL A 379 2.25 -11.58 2.35
CA VAL A 379 2.02 -10.90 3.62
C VAL A 379 0.70 -11.32 4.24
N LEU A 380 0.71 -11.72 5.51
CA LEU A 380 -0.50 -11.92 6.32
C LEU A 380 -0.67 -10.74 7.27
N ILE A 381 -1.76 -10.00 7.18
CA ILE A 381 -2.09 -8.96 8.15
C ILE A 381 -3.16 -9.47 9.11
N ILE A 382 -2.75 -9.66 10.37
CA ILE A 382 -3.63 -9.99 11.50
C ILE A 382 -3.99 -8.69 12.20
N ALA A 383 -5.26 -8.29 12.11
CA ALA A 383 -5.72 -7.01 12.66
C ALA A 383 -7.18 -7.06 13.13
N HIS A 384 -7.65 -5.97 13.74
CA HIS A 384 -9.07 -5.78 14.02
C HIS A 384 -9.86 -5.50 12.74
N GLU A 385 -11.14 -5.91 12.71
CA GLU A 385 -12.04 -5.75 11.56
C GLU A 385 -11.99 -4.33 10.97
N SER A 386 -12.10 -3.28 11.80
CA SER A 386 -12.07 -1.89 11.32
C SER A 386 -10.83 -1.54 10.48
N VAL A 387 -9.68 -2.16 10.80
CA VAL A 387 -8.41 -1.97 10.10
C VAL A 387 -8.43 -2.70 8.76
N ILE A 388 -8.90 -3.95 8.77
CA ILE A 388 -9.04 -4.77 7.56
C ILE A 388 -10.00 -4.11 6.57
N ARG A 389 -11.15 -3.58 7.04
CA ARG A 389 -12.11 -2.81 6.21
C ARG A 389 -11.44 -1.64 5.49
N CYS A 390 -10.58 -0.88 6.18
CA CYS A 390 -9.81 0.21 5.57
C CYS A 390 -8.81 -0.27 4.51
N LEU A 391 -8.01 -1.30 4.81
CA LEU A 391 -6.99 -1.83 3.89
C LEU A 391 -7.63 -2.50 2.66
N TYR A 392 -8.71 -3.24 2.87
CA TYR A 392 -9.55 -3.80 1.81
C TYR A 392 -10.15 -2.69 0.93
N GLY A 393 -10.72 -1.65 1.55
CA GLY A 393 -11.25 -0.47 0.86
C GLY A 393 -10.23 0.22 -0.03
N TYR A 394 -8.97 0.31 0.40
CA TYR A 394 -7.86 0.78 -0.44
C TYR A 394 -7.61 -0.12 -1.65
N LEU A 395 -7.42 -1.43 -1.43
CA LEU A 395 -7.05 -2.39 -2.47
C LEU A 395 -8.11 -2.47 -3.58
N PHE A 396 -9.39 -2.51 -3.20
CA PHE A 396 -10.53 -2.54 -4.12
C PHE A 396 -10.95 -1.14 -4.64
N GLY A 397 -10.37 -0.06 -4.09
CA GLY A 397 -10.68 1.31 -4.50
C GLY A 397 -12.12 1.75 -4.18
N LEU A 398 -12.66 1.26 -3.06
CA LEU A 398 -14.04 1.50 -2.62
C LEU A 398 -14.27 2.93 -2.13
N SER A 399 -15.55 3.34 -2.04
CA SER A 399 -15.89 4.65 -1.52
C SER A 399 -15.86 4.67 0.02
N GLU A 400 -15.81 5.88 0.58
CA GLU A 400 -15.95 6.09 2.03
C GLU A 400 -17.26 5.52 2.62
N GLN A 401 -18.31 5.39 1.81
CA GLN A 401 -19.63 4.92 2.25
C GLN A 401 -19.67 3.41 2.40
N ASP A 402 -18.89 2.69 1.58
CA ASP A 402 -18.88 1.22 1.55
C ASP A 402 -17.99 0.63 2.66
N ILE A 403 -16.90 1.33 3.01
CA ILE A 403 -15.89 0.85 3.98
C ILE A 403 -16.50 0.48 5.35
N PRO A 404 -17.37 1.28 5.98
CA PRO A 404 -17.96 0.95 7.27
C PRO A 404 -18.93 -0.25 7.23
N SER A 405 -19.42 -0.66 6.06
CA SER A 405 -20.36 -1.77 5.87
C SER A 405 -19.71 -3.10 5.42
N LEU A 406 -18.41 -3.12 5.17
CA LEU A 406 -17.68 -4.32 4.72
C LEU A 406 -17.71 -5.45 5.77
N GLU A 407 -18.26 -6.62 5.41
CA GLU A 407 -18.28 -7.79 6.28
C GLU A 407 -16.95 -8.57 6.23
N ILE A 408 -16.26 -8.63 7.36
CA ILE A 408 -15.03 -9.41 7.58
C ILE A 408 -15.30 -10.44 8.69
N PRO A 409 -15.64 -11.70 8.36
CA PRO A 409 -15.92 -12.75 9.35
C PRO A 409 -14.68 -13.12 10.17
N GLU A 410 -14.89 -13.67 11.37
CA GLU A 410 -13.80 -14.06 12.29
C GLU A 410 -13.09 -15.35 11.87
N ASP A 411 -13.87 -16.35 11.47
CA ASP A 411 -13.43 -17.68 11.05
C ASP A 411 -12.88 -17.74 9.62
N THR A 412 -12.72 -16.60 8.94
CA THR A 412 -12.42 -16.55 7.51
C THR A 412 -11.06 -15.92 7.23
N LEU A 413 -10.23 -16.62 6.47
CA LEU A 413 -9.03 -16.09 5.83
C LEU A 413 -9.40 -15.53 4.44
N LEU A 414 -9.03 -14.27 4.18
CA LEU A 414 -9.18 -13.67 2.85
C LEU A 414 -7.82 -13.71 2.15
N GLU A 415 -7.71 -14.38 1.00
CA GLU A 415 -6.56 -14.30 0.09
C GLU A 415 -6.88 -13.27 -1.00
N LEU A 416 -6.02 -12.25 -1.12
CA LEU A 416 -6.12 -11.19 -2.12
C LEU A 416 -4.91 -11.20 -3.05
N VAL A 417 -5.16 -11.23 -4.37
CA VAL A 417 -4.12 -11.21 -5.41
C VAL A 417 -4.26 -9.93 -6.25
N PRO A 418 -3.40 -8.92 -6.07
CA PRO A 418 -3.46 -7.70 -6.87
C PRO A 418 -3.03 -7.94 -8.33
N THR A 419 -3.89 -7.58 -9.27
CA THR A 419 -3.59 -7.60 -10.72
C THR A 419 -3.43 -6.18 -11.27
N ALA A 420 -3.08 -6.05 -12.55
CA ALA A 420 -3.00 -4.75 -13.21
C ALA A 420 -4.35 -4.03 -13.39
N TYR A 421 -5.48 -4.73 -13.24
CA TYR A 421 -6.83 -4.21 -13.49
C TYR A 421 -7.73 -4.27 -12.25
N THR A 422 -7.61 -5.32 -11.45
CA THR A 422 -8.51 -5.71 -10.35
C THR A 422 -7.70 -6.24 -9.16
N VAL A 423 -8.37 -6.60 -8.08
CA VAL A 423 -7.84 -7.49 -7.06
C VAL A 423 -8.73 -8.73 -7.06
N GLU A 424 -8.14 -9.91 -7.17
CA GLU A 424 -8.86 -11.18 -7.05
C GLU A 424 -8.99 -11.54 -5.58
N GLU A 425 -10.15 -12.00 -5.15
CA GLU A 425 -10.45 -12.39 -3.76
C GLU A 425 -10.86 -13.86 -3.70
N THR A 426 -10.28 -14.60 -2.76
CA THR A 426 -10.81 -15.90 -2.33
C THR A 426 -11.00 -15.88 -0.81
N ARG A 427 -12.15 -16.37 -0.34
CA ARG A 427 -12.47 -16.51 1.08
C ARG A 427 -12.40 -17.98 1.48
N TYR A 428 -11.67 -18.27 2.55
CA TYR A 428 -11.52 -19.61 3.09
C TYR A 428 -12.01 -19.64 4.54
N VAL A 429 -13.01 -20.46 4.83
CA VAL A 429 -13.39 -20.77 6.22
C VAL A 429 -12.30 -21.64 6.84
N ILE A 430 -11.75 -21.19 7.95
CA ILE A 430 -10.67 -21.85 8.69
C ILE A 430 -11.28 -23.05 9.45
N PRO A 431 -10.90 -24.29 9.12
CA PRO A 431 -11.49 -25.47 9.75
C PRO A 431 -11.02 -25.61 11.20
N ASP A 432 -11.94 -25.88 12.11
CA ASP A 432 -11.64 -26.05 13.52
C ASP A 432 -11.22 -27.50 13.84
N SER A 433 -9.96 -27.82 13.55
CA SER A 433 -9.41 -29.17 13.67
C SER A 433 -8.95 -29.55 15.07
N LEU A 434 -8.96 -28.61 16.03
CA LEU A 434 -8.34 -28.74 17.36
C LEU A 434 -9.39 -28.78 18.50
N THR A 435 -10.56 -29.35 18.23
CA THR A 435 -11.72 -29.45 19.14
C THR A 435 -11.46 -30.18 20.46
N GLY A 436 -10.51 -31.13 20.48
CA GLY A 436 -10.18 -31.95 21.66
C GLY A 436 -8.95 -31.52 22.46
N VAL A 437 -8.31 -30.38 22.12
CA VAL A 437 -7.10 -29.90 22.81
C VAL A 437 -7.47 -29.01 24.00
N ASP A 438 -6.92 -29.29 25.18
CA ASP A 438 -7.02 -28.38 26.33
C ASP A 438 -6.07 -27.18 26.15
N TRP A 439 -6.62 -26.13 25.56
CA TRP A 439 -5.94 -24.86 25.35
C TRP A 439 -5.65 -24.10 26.65
N GLN A 440 -6.36 -24.37 27.75
CA GLN A 440 -6.12 -23.69 29.01
C GLN A 440 -4.77 -24.12 29.60
N LEU A 441 -4.42 -25.40 29.47
CA LEU A 441 -3.10 -25.93 29.85
C LEU A 441 -1.97 -25.52 28.89
N GLN A 442 -2.25 -25.46 27.58
CA GLN A 442 -1.22 -25.07 26.59
C GLN A 442 -0.83 -23.59 26.67
N VAL A 443 -1.76 -22.69 27.00
CA VAL A 443 -1.48 -21.25 27.14
C VAL A 443 -0.42 -20.97 28.21
N ASP A 444 -0.43 -21.68 29.34
CA ASP A 444 0.61 -21.55 30.39
C ASP A 444 2.01 -21.96 29.91
N THR A 445 2.11 -22.80 28.87
CA THR A 445 3.37 -23.20 28.23
C THR A 445 3.75 -22.21 27.12
N PHE A 446 2.78 -21.79 26.31
CA PHE A 446 2.99 -20.85 25.21
C PHE A 446 3.38 -19.45 25.71
N LEU A 447 2.80 -18.97 26.81
CA LEU A 447 3.18 -17.70 27.43
C LEU A 447 4.63 -17.72 27.97
N ARG A 448 5.15 -18.89 28.38
CA ARG A 448 6.58 -19.05 28.76
C ARG A 448 7.53 -19.05 27.56
N LEU A 449 7.03 -19.37 26.36
CA LEU A 449 7.78 -19.24 25.11
C LEU A 449 7.69 -17.81 24.56
N ALA A 450 6.50 -17.23 24.48
CA ALA A 450 6.28 -15.86 24.04
C ALA A 450 6.99 -14.82 24.94
N GLY A 451 7.04 -15.06 26.26
CA GLY A 451 7.85 -14.27 27.20
C GLY A 451 9.37 -14.49 27.11
N LYS A 452 9.83 -15.40 26.24
CA LYS A 452 11.24 -15.65 25.90
C LYS A 452 11.59 -15.30 24.45
N VAL A 453 10.62 -14.96 23.59
CA VAL A 453 10.93 -14.45 22.26
C VAL A 453 11.51 -13.05 22.43
N PRO A 454 12.79 -12.81 22.07
CA PRO A 454 13.34 -11.47 22.12
C PRO A 454 12.64 -10.62 21.06
N ALA A 455 12.13 -9.46 21.46
CA ALA A 455 12.08 -8.34 20.51
C ALA A 455 13.51 -8.11 19.99
N SER A 456 13.66 -7.78 18.70
CA SER A 456 14.97 -7.64 18.04
C SER A 456 15.98 -6.88 18.93
N PRO A 457 17.22 -7.38 19.09
CA PRO A 457 18.21 -6.77 19.99
C PRO A 457 18.42 -5.26 19.82
N ASP A 458 18.18 -4.73 18.61
CA ASP A 458 18.41 -3.33 18.24
C ASP A 458 17.47 -2.29 18.90
N PHE A 459 16.53 -2.68 19.77
CA PHE A 459 15.53 -1.78 20.37
C PHE A 459 15.36 -1.86 21.90
N ILE A 460 16.30 -2.48 22.62
CA ILE A 460 16.20 -2.67 24.09
C ILE A 460 16.43 -1.35 24.88
N ASP A 461 17.25 -0.43 24.37
CA ASP A 461 17.77 0.75 25.10
C ASP A 461 16.73 1.85 25.44
N HIS A 462 15.44 1.64 25.23
CA HIS A 462 14.38 2.64 25.50
C HIS A 462 13.25 2.14 26.42
N TYR A 463 13.38 0.97 27.06
CA TYR A 463 12.28 0.33 27.81
C TYR A 463 12.52 0.02 29.29
N LEU A 464 13.64 0.43 29.89
CA LEU A 464 13.87 0.30 31.32
C LEU A 464 13.78 1.65 32.05
N PRO A 465 12.91 1.79 33.07
CA PRO A 465 13.08 2.79 34.12
C PRO A 465 14.35 2.51 34.94
N GLU A 466 14.98 3.55 35.50
CA GLU A 466 16.11 3.37 36.42
C GLU A 466 15.66 2.69 37.73
N ASP A 467 15.94 1.40 37.88
CA ASP A 467 15.60 0.64 39.09
C ASP A 467 16.51 1.01 40.27
N LYS A 468 15.99 1.87 41.16
CA LYS A 468 16.53 2.05 42.51
C LYS A 468 16.02 0.94 43.44
N SER A 469 16.78 -0.15 43.58
CA SER A 469 16.78 -0.91 44.83
C SER A 469 18.12 -1.56 45.14
N SER A 470 18.82 -0.97 46.10
CA SER A 470 20.01 -1.55 46.73
C SER A 470 19.61 -2.73 47.63
N ILE A 471 20.25 -3.89 47.45
CA ILE A 471 20.21 -5.00 48.41
C ILE A 471 21.60 -5.24 48.96
N ASN A 472 21.71 -5.17 50.29
CA ASN A 472 22.93 -5.42 51.06
C ASN A 472 23.49 -6.83 50.84
N ARG A 473 24.82 -6.94 50.76
CA ARG A 473 25.56 -8.07 51.34
C ARG A 473 26.76 -7.56 52.13
N GLN A 474 26.93 -8.12 53.32
CA GLN A 474 27.99 -7.78 54.26
C GLN A 474 29.32 -8.49 53.94
N ASP A 475 30.34 -7.98 54.62
CA ASP A 475 31.78 -8.25 54.58
C ASP A 475 32.26 -9.72 54.51
N GLY A 476 33.47 -9.89 53.95
CA GLY A 476 34.10 -11.22 53.78
C GLY A 476 35.60 -11.28 53.41
N GLY A 477 36.41 -10.26 53.73
CA GLY A 477 37.87 -10.33 53.98
C GLY A 477 38.90 -10.89 52.95
N ASN A 478 39.92 -10.05 52.66
CA ASN A 478 41.33 -10.40 52.34
C ASN A 478 41.64 -11.19 51.02
N THR A 479 42.58 -10.82 50.14
CA THR A 479 43.61 -9.74 50.01
C THR A 479 43.75 -9.35 48.50
N ASN A 480 44.69 -8.58 47.93
CA ASN A 480 45.98 -8.01 48.37
C ASN A 480 46.46 -6.78 47.53
N MET A 481 47.68 -6.31 47.82
CA MET A 481 48.63 -5.50 47.02
C MET A 481 48.53 -5.60 45.48
N SER A 482 48.80 -4.57 44.66
CA SER A 482 49.50 -3.28 44.90
C SER A 482 49.14 -2.20 43.84
N SER A 483 49.41 -0.92 44.16
CA SER A 483 49.43 0.22 43.24
C SER A 483 50.87 0.78 43.11
N PRO A 484 51.20 1.68 42.15
CA PRO A 484 51.03 3.11 42.45
C PRO A 484 50.81 4.10 41.27
N SER A 485 50.23 5.26 41.63
CA SER A 485 50.51 6.65 41.17
C SER A 485 50.50 7.07 39.69
N ARG A 486 49.68 8.11 39.42
CA ARG A 486 49.90 9.14 38.37
C ARG A 486 51.04 10.09 38.76
N PRO A 487 51.67 10.80 37.80
CA PRO A 487 52.19 12.14 38.01
C PRO A 487 51.20 13.21 37.51
N ASN A 488 51.32 14.41 38.07
CA ASN A 488 50.63 15.64 37.68
C ASN A 488 51.74 16.71 37.62
N GLU A 489 51.89 17.47 36.54
CA GLU A 489 52.83 18.59 36.56
C GLU A 489 52.39 19.75 35.65
N ASN A 490 52.80 20.96 36.04
CA ASN A 490 52.31 22.23 35.51
C ASN A 490 53.16 22.74 34.34
N SER A 491 52.62 23.67 33.54
CA SER A 491 53.06 25.09 33.52
C SER A 491 53.02 25.78 32.14
N VAL A 492 52.40 26.97 32.14
CA VAL A 492 52.94 28.25 31.59
C VAL A 492 53.36 28.31 30.11
N ASN A 493 52.57 29.02 29.28
CA ASN A 493 52.95 30.36 28.78
C ASN A 493 51.81 31.10 28.03
N ASP A 494 51.92 32.43 28.01
CA ASP A 494 51.01 33.41 27.40
C ASP A 494 51.32 33.71 25.90
N GLU A 495 50.55 34.64 25.33
CA GLU A 495 50.70 35.33 24.02
C GLU A 495 50.31 34.48 22.79
N PHE A 496 49.24 34.81 22.04
CA PHE A 496 49.12 36.02 21.23
C PHE A 496 47.66 36.46 21.00
N ASN A 497 47.46 37.78 20.85
CA ASN A 497 46.14 38.39 20.60
C ASN A 497 46.14 39.19 19.27
N GLN A 498 45.26 38.81 18.34
CA GLN A 498 44.78 39.51 17.13
C GLN A 498 43.99 38.47 16.29
N GLY A 499 42.82 38.72 15.70
CA GLY A 499 42.00 39.93 15.70
C GLY A 499 41.23 40.05 14.37
N SER A 500 40.01 39.52 14.29
CA SER A 500 39.06 39.83 13.21
C SER A 500 37.63 39.38 13.55
N GLU A 501 36.73 40.36 13.73
CA GLU A 501 35.29 40.11 13.65
C GLU A 501 34.87 39.96 12.18
N SER A 502 33.98 39.01 11.88
CA SER A 502 33.02 39.18 10.79
C SER A 502 31.72 38.41 11.06
N THR A 503 30.64 39.18 11.15
CA THR A 503 29.23 38.76 11.07
C THR A 503 28.98 37.90 9.83
N PHE A 504 28.16 36.84 9.87
CA PHE A 504 26.70 36.93 9.97
C PHE A 504 26.08 35.60 10.43
N ARG A 505 24.90 35.67 11.08
CA ARG A 505 24.09 34.50 11.47
C ARG A 505 23.09 34.10 10.38
N LEU A 506 22.76 32.81 10.36
CA LEU A 506 21.50 32.24 9.88
C LEU A 506 20.36 32.48 10.89
#